data_AF-A0A5D4IHD7-F1
#
_entry.id   AF-A0A5D4IHD7-F1
#
_cell.length_a   1.000
_cell.length_b   1.000
_cell.length_c   1.000
_cell.angle_alpha   90.00
_cell.angle_beta   90.00
_cell.angle_gamma   90.00
#
_symmetry.space_group_name_H-M   'P 1'
#
loop_
_entity.id
_entity.type
_entity.pdbx_description
1 polymer ?
#
loop_
_entity_poly.entity_id
_entity_poly.type
_entity_poly.pdbx_seq_one_letter_code
_entity_poly.pdbx_strand_id
1 'polypeptide(L)'
;MSHPHPDFELYDNIDRTPDQVAAASAVTATRYDLRRWSLRDAEEFLARHPLPSAPLPRLDPGPYVAALAAAEKPAEVSAVTQHLLDAVYPTVRELSNLLLGIARWEGRHRSAAPDSAPKMLMSAASRCLDALALADQADMRVLRGEYDPAPQPPPPRPQPAQG
;
A
#
# COMPACT_ATOMS: atom_id res chain seq x y z
N MET A 1 -14.38 -21.61 12.25
CA MET A 1 -14.98 -22.09 10.98
C MET A 1 -14.07 -21.60 9.88
N SER A 2 -13.50 -22.50 9.07
CA SER A 2 -12.64 -22.09 7.95
C SER A 2 -13.51 -21.39 6.91
N HIS A 3 -13.35 -20.08 6.77
CA HIS A 3 -13.92 -19.38 5.63
C HIS A 3 -13.26 -19.93 4.35
N PRO A 4 -14.04 -20.22 3.30
CA PRO A 4 -13.47 -20.65 2.03
C PRO A 4 -12.49 -19.58 1.53
N HIS A 5 -11.27 -20.02 1.20
CA HIS A 5 -10.22 -19.16 0.64
C HIS A 5 -10.78 -18.47 -0.61
N PRO A 6 -10.62 -17.15 -0.80
CA PRO A 6 -11.20 -16.47 -1.96
C PRO A 6 -10.57 -17.05 -3.23
N ASP A 7 -11.40 -17.29 -4.25
CA ASP A 7 -10.97 -17.73 -5.57
C ASP A 7 -9.78 -16.90 -6.05
N PHE A 8 -8.61 -17.56 -6.16
CA PHE A 8 -7.53 -17.13 -7.02
C PHE A 8 -8.00 -17.32 -8.46
N GLU A 9 -9.00 -16.55 -8.91
CA GLU A 9 -9.42 -16.61 -10.31
C GLU A 9 -8.18 -16.41 -11.17
N LEU A 10 -7.88 -17.44 -11.97
CA LEU A 10 -6.72 -17.48 -12.85
C LEU A 10 -6.74 -16.24 -13.73
N TYR A 11 -5.78 -15.34 -13.50
CA TYR A 11 -5.50 -14.23 -14.40
C TYR A 11 -5.34 -14.74 -15.83
N ASP A 12 -6.20 -14.27 -16.73
CA ASP A 12 -6.14 -14.60 -18.15
C ASP A 12 -4.75 -14.21 -18.71
N ASN A 13 -4.11 -15.12 -19.44
CA ASN A 13 -2.65 -15.13 -19.62
C ASN A 13 -2.11 -14.08 -20.62
N ILE A 14 -2.94 -13.17 -21.10
CA ILE A 14 -2.58 -12.30 -22.25
C ILE A 14 -2.31 -10.83 -21.84
N ASP A 15 -2.75 -10.35 -20.66
CA ASP A 15 -2.56 -8.94 -20.24
C ASP A 15 -2.14 -8.77 -18.77
N ARG A 16 -1.14 -9.53 -18.30
CA ARG A 16 -0.68 -9.42 -16.90
C ARG A 16 0.12 -8.14 -16.66
N THR A 17 -0.28 -7.40 -15.62
CA THR A 17 0.53 -6.33 -15.02
C THR A 17 1.80 -6.89 -14.37
N PRO A 18 2.86 -6.09 -14.19
CA PRO A 18 4.08 -6.52 -13.50
C PRO A 18 3.83 -7.10 -12.09
N ASP A 19 2.85 -6.57 -11.37
CA ASP A 19 2.45 -7.07 -10.04
C ASP A 19 1.85 -8.49 -10.13
N GLN A 20 1.00 -8.74 -11.12
CA GLN A 20 0.41 -10.06 -11.36
C GLN A 20 1.47 -11.09 -11.79
N VAL A 21 2.48 -10.68 -12.58
CA VAL A 21 3.60 -11.56 -12.95
C VAL A 21 4.42 -11.94 -11.71
N ALA A 22 4.79 -10.96 -10.88
CA ALA A 22 5.55 -11.19 -9.66
C ALA A 22 4.78 -12.07 -8.66
N ALA A 23 3.50 -11.76 -8.42
CA ALA A 23 2.62 -12.51 -7.52
C ALA A 23 2.47 -13.98 -7.93
N ALA A 24 2.29 -14.24 -9.23
CA ALA A 24 2.23 -15.60 -9.77
C ALA A 24 3.54 -16.38 -9.60
N SER A 25 4.70 -15.72 -9.80
CA SER A 25 6.00 -16.38 -9.62
C SER A 25 6.31 -16.72 -8.17
N ALA A 26 5.79 -15.95 -7.22
CA ALA A 26 6.02 -16.10 -5.79
C ALA A 26 4.90 -16.86 -5.06
N VAL A 27 3.82 -17.25 -5.76
CA VAL A 27 2.61 -17.86 -5.17
C VAL A 27 2.04 -17.00 -4.03
N THR A 28 1.87 -15.71 -4.29
CA THR A 28 1.35 -14.71 -3.33
C THR A 28 0.15 -13.96 -3.92
N ALA A 29 -0.63 -13.29 -3.09
CA ALA A 29 -1.74 -12.45 -3.57
C ALA A 29 -1.22 -11.16 -4.22
N THR A 30 -1.96 -10.62 -5.20
CA THR A 30 -1.66 -9.30 -5.76
C THR A 30 -1.97 -8.20 -4.75
N ARG A 31 -1.39 -7.00 -4.95
CA ARG A 31 -1.73 -5.83 -4.15
C ARG A 31 -3.24 -5.51 -4.18
N TYR A 32 -3.86 -5.70 -5.34
CA TYR A 32 -5.30 -5.49 -5.51
C TYR A 32 -6.11 -6.51 -4.70
N ASP A 33 -5.72 -7.79 -4.72
CA ASP A 33 -6.39 -8.84 -3.95
C ASP A 33 -6.32 -8.58 -2.45
N LEU A 34 -5.13 -8.29 -1.93
CA LEU A 34 -4.92 -7.99 -0.51
C LEU A 34 -5.83 -6.84 -0.05
N ARG A 35 -5.91 -5.76 -0.84
CA ARG A 35 -6.80 -4.62 -0.54
C ARG A 35 -8.27 -4.99 -0.60
N ARG A 36 -8.67 -5.75 -1.62
CA ARG A 36 -10.07 -6.17 -1.82
C ARG A 36 -10.55 -7.06 -0.66
N TRP A 37 -9.73 -8.01 -0.22
CA TRP A 37 -10.06 -8.89 0.90
C TRP A 37 -10.08 -8.13 2.22
N SER A 38 -9.07 -7.28 2.47
CA SER A 38 -9.06 -6.42 3.65
C SER A 38 -10.28 -5.49 3.73
N LEU A 39 -10.71 -4.92 2.60
CA LEU A 39 -11.88 -4.03 2.58
C LEU A 39 -13.18 -4.78 2.87
N ARG A 40 -13.34 -5.99 2.31
CA ARG A 40 -14.48 -6.87 2.61
C ARG A 40 -14.55 -7.16 4.11
N ASP A 41 -13.43 -7.53 4.71
CA ASP A 41 -13.38 -7.93 6.12
C ASP A 41 -13.55 -6.73 7.08
N ALA A 42 -13.27 -5.51 6.61
CA ALA A 42 -13.48 -4.27 7.36
C ALA A 42 -14.84 -3.59 7.10
N GLU A 43 -15.72 -4.16 6.26
CA GLU A 43 -16.97 -3.49 5.82
C GLU A 43 -17.88 -3.09 7.00
N GLU A 44 -18.16 -4.02 7.92
CA GLU A 44 -18.99 -3.75 9.10
C GLU A 44 -18.33 -2.75 10.07
N PHE A 45 -17.00 -2.74 10.12
CA PHE A 45 -16.24 -1.79 10.92
C PHE A 45 -16.37 -0.37 10.33
N LEU A 46 -16.17 -0.22 9.02
CA LEU A 46 -16.27 1.06 8.33
C LEU A 46 -17.71 1.62 8.34
N ALA A 47 -18.72 0.75 8.33
CA ALA A 47 -20.11 1.17 8.50
C ALA A 47 -20.37 1.80 9.88
N ARG A 48 -19.71 1.31 10.93
CA ARG A 48 -19.82 1.84 12.30
C ARG A 48 -18.89 3.03 12.57
N HIS A 49 -17.77 3.10 11.84
CA HIS A 49 -16.73 4.10 12.00
C HIS A 49 -16.45 4.78 10.65
N PRO A 50 -17.32 5.68 10.17
CA PRO A 50 -17.15 6.30 8.86
C PRO A 50 -15.88 7.15 8.81
N LEU A 51 -15.02 6.87 7.83
CA LEU A 51 -13.75 7.57 7.63
C LEU A 51 -13.80 8.47 6.40
N PRO A 52 -13.27 9.71 6.47
CA PRO A 52 -13.17 10.56 5.30
C PRO A 52 -12.14 10.00 4.31
N SER A 53 -12.52 9.99 3.03
CA SER A 53 -11.68 9.54 1.90
C SER A 53 -11.50 10.61 0.82
N ALA A 54 -12.25 11.71 0.88
CA ALA A 54 -12.03 12.87 0.03
C ALA A 54 -10.90 13.76 0.61
N PRO A 55 -10.11 14.45 -0.24
CA PRO A 55 -9.12 15.41 0.24
C PRO A 55 -9.79 16.46 1.12
N LEU A 56 -9.40 16.50 2.39
CA LEU A 56 -9.94 17.43 3.36
C LEU A 56 -9.17 18.76 3.28
N PRO A 57 -9.85 19.92 3.36
CA PRO A 57 -9.18 21.22 3.49
C PRO A 57 -8.33 21.32 4.77
N ARG A 58 -8.62 20.48 5.77
CA ARG A 58 -7.81 20.26 6.97
C ARG A 58 -7.99 18.80 7.42
N LEU A 59 -6.90 18.06 7.57
CA LEU A 59 -6.95 16.72 8.17
C LEU A 59 -7.46 16.83 9.61
N ASP A 60 -8.57 16.17 9.90
CA ASP A 60 -9.03 15.94 11.28
C ASP A 60 -8.56 14.54 11.71
N PRO A 61 -7.61 14.42 12.65
CA PRO A 61 -7.12 13.13 13.09
C PRO A 61 -8.12 12.37 13.97
N GLY A 62 -9.13 13.05 14.54
CA GLY A 62 -10.04 12.46 15.53
C GLY A 62 -10.69 11.14 15.09
N PRO A 63 -11.34 11.08 13.92
CA PRO A 63 -11.96 9.86 13.41
C PRO A 63 -10.96 8.70 13.22
N TYR A 64 -9.76 8.99 12.70
CA TYR A 64 -8.73 7.97 12.49
C TYR A 64 -8.19 7.42 13.81
N VAL A 65 -7.97 8.30 14.80
CA VAL A 65 -7.51 7.90 16.14
C VAL A 65 -8.57 7.04 16.84
N ALA A 66 -9.84 7.44 16.78
CA ALA A 66 -10.93 6.68 17.38
C ALA A 66 -11.12 5.31 16.71
N ALA A 67 -11.07 5.26 15.37
CA ALA A 67 -11.16 4.01 14.62
C ALA A 67 -9.96 3.09 14.93
N LEU A 68 -8.74 3.62 14.96
CA LEU A 68 -7.56 2.83 15.32
C LEU A 68 -7.64 2.25 16.73
N ALA A 69 -8.18 3.00 17.70
CA ALA A 69 -8.38 2.53 19.06
C ALA A 69 -9.43 1.41 19.18
N ALA A 70 -10.36 1.34 18.23
CA ALA A 70 -11.42 0.34 18.18
C ALA A 70 -11.06 -0.87 17.28
N ALA A 71 -9.94 -0.81 16.55
CA ALA A 71 -9.54 -1.88 15.64
C ALA A 71 -9.04 -3.11 16.42
N GLU A 72 -9.57 -4.27 16.07
CA GLU A 72 -9.26 -5.57 16.66
C GLU A 72 -8.54 -6.50 15.68
N LYS A 73 -8.58 -6.19 14.37
CA LYS A 73 -8.02 -7.05 13.31
C LYS A 73 -7.07 -6.31 12.36
N PRO A 74 -6.12 -7.00 11.73
CA PRO A 74 -5.25 -6.41 10.71
C PRO A 74 -6.00 -5.73 9.57
N ALA A 75 -7.16 -6.29 9.16
CA ALA A 75 -8.02 -5.71 8.13
C ALA A 75 -8.51 -4.30 8.47
N GLU A 76 -8.88 -4.07 9.74
CA GLU A 76 -9.44 -2.81 10.23
C GLU A 76 -8.33 -1.75 10.37
N VAL A 77 -7.15 -2.16 10.85
CA VAL A 77 -5.96 -1.29 10.89
C VAL A 77 -5.54 -0.88 9.47
N SER A 78 -5.59 -1.81 8.52
CA SER A 78 -5.30 -1.53 7.11
C SER A 78 -6.33 -0.57 6.52
N ALA A 79 -7.61 -0.75 6.80
CA ALA A 79 -8.66 0.17 6.37
C ALA A 79 -8.41 1.60 6.89
N VAL A 80 -8.09 1.75 8.18
CA VAL A 80 -7.73 3.07 8.75
C VAL A 80 -6.51 3.67 8.05
N THR A 81 -5.48 2.86 7.82
CA THR A 81 -4.23 3.28 7.17
C THR A 81 -4.48 3.75 5.73
N GLN A 82 -5.21 2.97 4.94
CA GLN A 82 -5.50 3.30 3.54
C GLN A 82 -6.40 4.53 3.42
N HIS A 83 -7.44 4.66 4.24
CA HIS A 83 -8.25 5.87 4.28
C HIS A 83 -7.45 7.12 4.67
N LEU A 84 -6.49 7.00 5.59
CA LEU A 84 -5.59 8.09 5.93
C LEU A 84 -4.70 8.46 4.74
N LEU A 85 -4.08 7.47 4.09
CA LEU A 85 -3.23 7.69 2.92
C LEU A 85 -3.99 8.35 1.78
N ASP A 86 -5.21 7.90 1.47
CA ASP A 86 -6.06 8.49 0.43
C ASP A 86 -6.44 9.95 0.76
N ALA A 87 -6.71 10.25 2.04
CA ALA A 87 -7.05 11.60 2.47
C ALA A 87 -5.86 12.57 2.39
N VAL A 88 -4.64 12.12 2.74
CA VAL A 88 -3.45 13.00 2.78
C VAL A 88 -2.69 13.07 1.46
N TYR A 89 -2.79 12.04 0.61
CA TYR A 89 -2.01 11.93 -0.62
C TYR A 89 -2.17 13.16 -1.53
N PRO A 90 -3.37 13.69 -1.82
CA PRO A 90 -3.52 14.85 -2.69
C PRO A 90 -2.77 16.09 -2.18
N THR A 91 -2.85 16.37 -0.88
CA THR A 91 -2.18 17.51 -0.25
C THR A 91 -0.66 17.33 -0.20
N VAL A 92 -0.17 16.13 0.12
CA VAL A 92 1.28 15.84 0.14
C VAL A 92 1.86 15.87 -1.28
N ARG A 93 1.11 15.41 -2.29
CA ARG A 93 1.48 15.53 -3.70
C ARG A 93 1.61 16.98 -4.12
N GLU A 94 0.66 17.83 -3.73
CA GLU A 94 0.70 19.26 -4.03
C GLU A 94 1.90 19.95 -3.35
N LEU A 95 2.16 19.65 -2.09
CA LEU A 95 3.36 20.11 -1.39
C LEU A 95 4.64 19.71 -2.12
N SER A 96 4.74 18.44 -2.54
CA SER A 96 5.88 17.93 -3.32
C SER A 96 6.07 18.72 -4.63
N ASN A 97 4.99 18.96 -5.36
CA ASN A 97 5.01 19.76 -6.59
C ASN A 97 5.47 21.21 -6.37
N LEU A 98 4.98 21.85 -5.30
CA LEU A 98 5.39 23.21 -4.93
C LEU A 98 6.87 23.29 -4.58
N LEU A 99 7.38 22.33 -3.79
CA LEU A 99 8.80 22.25 -3.46
C LEU A 99 9.67 22.07 -4.71
N LEU A 100 9.24 21.25 -5.67
CA LEU A 100 9.90 21.11 -6.97
C LEU A 100 9.85 22.40 -7.78
N GLY A 101 8.71 23.11 -7.78
CA GLY A 101 8.57 24.41 -8.43
C GLY A 101 9.57 25.43 -7.88
N ILE A 102 9.66 25.55 -6.56
CA ILE A 102 10.61 26.44 -5.87
C ILE A 102 12.06 26.04 -6.20
N ALA A 103 12.39 24.75 -6.12
CA ALA A 103 13.73 24.26 -6.45
C ALA A 103 14.14 24.58 -7.90
N ARG A 104 13.16 24.56 -8.82
CA ARG A 104 13.38 24.75 -10.25
C ARG A 104 13.34 26.21 -10.70
N TRP A 105 13.01 27.16 -9.81
CA TRP A 105 12.90 28.57 -10.16
C TRP A 105 14.15 29.08 -10.89
N GLU A 106 13.93 29.74 -12.03
CA GLU A 106 14.98 30.21 -12.96
C GLU A 106 16.00 29.14 -13.40
N GLY A 107 15.64 27.86 -13.34
CA GLY A 107 16.54 26.77 -13.73
C GLY A 107 17.75 26.57 -12.80
N ARG A 108 17.77 27.20 -11.62
CA ARG A 108 18.95 27.23 -10.73
C ARG A 108 19.44 25.85 -10.29
N HIS A 109 18.55 24.86 -10.20
CA HIS A 109 18.90 23.47 -9.88
C HIS A 109 19.83 22.76 -10.89
N ARG A 110 19.94 23.23 -12.15
CA ARG A 110 20.65 22.50 -13.22
C ARG A 110 22.17 22.45 -13.01
N SER A 111 22.74 23.50 -12.43
CA SER A 111 24.18 23.63 -12.17
C SER A 111 24.52 23.70 -10.69
N ALA A 112 23.53 23.44 -9.82
CA ALA A 112 23.71 23.58 -8.39
C ALA A 112 24.44 22.37 -7.79
N ALA A 113 25.33 22.63 -6.84
CA ALA A 113 26.06 21.60 -6.10
C ALA A 113 25.09 20.62 -5.39
N PRO A 114 25.48 19.36 -5.12
CA PRO A 114 24.62 18.35 -4.51
C PRO A 114 24.00 18.74 -3.15
N ASP A 115 24.69 19.57 -2.37
CA ASP A 115 24.29 20.06 -1.03
C ASP A 115 23.61 21.44 -1.08
N SER A 116 23.40 21.99 -2.28
CA SER A 116 22.77 23.30 -2.47
C SER A 116 21.29 23.30 -2.10
N ALA A 117 20.76 24.48 -1.74
CA ALA A 117 19.35 24.65 -1.39
C ALA A 117 18.36 24.10 -2.44
N PRO A 118 18.54 24.29 -3.77
CA PRO A 118 17.67 23.64 -4.77
C PRO A 118 17.67 22.11 -4.70
N LYS A 119 18.83 21.48 -4.46
CA LYS A 119 18.90 20.02 -4.33
C LYS A 119 18.26 19.54 -3.04
N MET A 120 18.46 20.25 -1.93
CA MET A 120 17.77 19.97 -0.67
C MET A 120 16.24 20.03 -0.81
N LEU A 121 15.71 21.02 -1.55
CA LEU A 121 14.28 21.14 -1.82
C LEU A 121 13.75 19.99 -2.70
N MET A 122 14.50 19.58 -3.72
CA MET A 122 14.15 18.39 -4.52
C MET A 122 14.15 17.11 -3.66
N SER A 123 15.13 16.96 -2.77
CA SER A 123 15.17 15.84 -1.83
C SER A 123 14.01 15.87 -0.83
N ALA A 124 13.62 17.05 -0.34
CA ALA A 124 12.45 17.20 0.52
C ALA A 124 11.17 16.79 -0.21
N ALA A 125 10.99 17.23 -1.46
CA ALA A 125 9.86 16.86 -2.31
C ALA A 125 9.75 15.34 -2.52
N SER A 126 10.88 14.66 -2.76
CA SER A 126 10.95 13.19 -2.85
C SER A 126 10.51 12.55 -1.53
N ARG A 127 11.11 12.98 -0.41
CA ARG A 127 10.87 12.39 0.91
C ARG A 127 9.41 12.50 1.37
N CYS A 128 8.69 13.55 0.96
CA CYS A 128 7.25 13.66 1.19
C CYS A 128 6.48 12.47 0.60
N LEU A 129 6.80 12.07 -0.63
CA LEU A 129 6.15 10.95 -1.31
C LEU A 129 6.70 9.60 -0.84
N ASP A 130 8.01 9.52 -0.57
CA ASP A 130 8.66 8.31 -0.07
C ASP A 130 8.07 7.88 1.29
N ALA A 131 7.72 8.84 2.15
CA ALA A 131 7.07 8.54 3.43
C ALA A 131 5.70 7.86 3.25
N LEU A 132 4.88 8.34 2.31
CA LEU A 132 3.58 7.72 2.01
C LEU A 132 3.75 6.33 1.38
N ALA A 133 4.71 6.19 0.46
CA ALA A 133 5.03 4.91 -0.17
C ALA A 133 5.54 3.88 0.85
N LEU A 134 6.34 4.31 1.83
CA LEU A 134 6.82 3.44 2.90
C LEU A 134 5.69 2.97 3.82
N ALA A 135 4.79 3.87 4.21
CA ALA A 135 3.62 3.54 5.03
C ALA A 135 2.71 2.53 4.33
N ASP A 136 2.45 2.76 3.04
CA ASP A 136 1.71 1.82 2.21
C ASP A 136 2.41 0.47 2.05
N GLN A 137 3.73 0.45 1.86
CA GLN A 137 4.49 -0.79 1.79
C GLN A 137 4.43 -1.57 3.12
N ALA A 138 4.46 -0.87 4.24
CA ALA A 138 4.31 -1.47 5.56
C ALA A 138 2.93 -2.12 5.72
N ASP A 139 1.87 -1.43 5.32
CA ASP A 139 0.51 -1.96 5.31
C ASP A 139 0.41 -3.23 4.44
N MET A 140 0.95 -3.20 3.23
CA MET A 140 0.96 -4.38 2.35
C MET A 140 1.75 -5.56 2.93
N ARG A 141 2.81 -5.33 3.72
CA ARG A 141 3.52 -6.43 4.42
C ARG A 141 2.66 -7.07 5.50
N VAL A 142 1.89 -6.26 6.24
CA VAL A 142 0.94 -6.77 7.25
C VAL A 142 -0.13 -7.60 6.57
N LEU A 143 -0.74 -7.09 5.49
CA LEU A 143 -1.77 -7.82 4.76
C LEU A 143 -1.26 -9.13 4.16
N ARG A 144 -0.03 -9.17 3.65
CA ARG A 144 0.59 -10.42 3.19
C ARG A 144 0.73 -11.43 4.32
N GLY A 145 1.17 -11.01 5.50
CA GLY A 145 1.26 -11.90 6.66
C GLY A 145 -0.09 -12.51 7.07
N GLU A 146 -1.19 -11.78 6.87
CA GLU A 146 -2.55 -12.22 7.21
C GLU A 146 -3.19 -13.09 6.11
N TYR A 147 -3.01 -12.73 4.85
CA TYR A 147 -3.80 -13.28 3.74
C TYR A 147 -3.02 -14.13 2.74
N ASP A 148 -1.69 -14.09 2.73
CA ASP A 148 -0.94 -14.98 1.82
C ASP A 148 -1.15 -16.45 2.26
N PRO A 149 -1.28 -17.37 1.29
CA PRO A 149 -1.46 -18.78 1.60
C PRO A 149 -0.22 -19.34 2.33
N ALA A 150 -0.45 -20.29 3.24
CA ALA A 150 0.65 -20.98 3.91
C ALA A 150 1.58 -21.65 2.88
N PRO A 151 2.91 -21.66 3.11
CA PRO A 151 3.86 -22.29 2.19
C PRO A 151 3.49 -23.74 1.91
N GLN A 152 3.40 -24.11 0.64
CA GLN A 152 3.15 -25.51 0.28
C GLN A 152 4.37 -26.36 0.67
N PRO A 153 4.16 -27.56 1.26
CA PRO A 153 5.24 -28.48 1.52
C PRO A 153 5.94 -28.85 0.20
N PRO A 154 7.27 -29.05 0.21
CA PRO A 154 8.01 -29.40 -0.99
C PRO A 154 7.44 -30.70 -1.59
N PRO A 155 7.39 -30.82 -2.92
CA PRO A 155 6.87 -32.01 -3.56
C PRO A 155 7.65 -33.25 -3.11
N PRO A 156 6.97 -34.40 -2.94
CA PRO A 156 7.63 -35.64 -2.56
C PRO A 156 8.73 -35.98 -3.58
N ARG A 157 9.93 -36.32 -3.08
CA ARG A 157 11.03 -36.74 -3.95
C ARG A 157 10.58 -37.95 -4.77
N PRO A 158 10.90 -37.99 -6.09
CA PRO A 158 10.65 -39.18 -6.90
C PRO A 158 11.29 -40.39 -6.23
N GLN A 159 10.49 -41.39 -5.89
CA GLN A 159 11.04 -42.67 -5.46
C GLN A 159 11.71 -43.31 -6.67
N PRO A 160 12.97 -43.78 -6.57
CA PRO A 160 13.60 -44.50 -7.66
C PRO A 160 12.74 -45.73 -7.98
N ALA A 161 12.40 -45.88 -9.26
CA ALA A 161 11.69 -47.04 -9.78
C ALA A 161 12.46 -48.30 -9.35
N GLN A 162 11.81 -49.16 -8.55
CA GLN A 162 12.35 -50.47 -8.24
C GLN A 162 11.97 -51.43 -9.36
N GLY A 163 12.97 -51.92 -10.11
CA GLY A 163 12.89 -53.15 -10.90
C GLY A 163 12.49 -52.97 -12.35
#